data_AF-A0A2V8T159-F1
#
_entry.id   AF-A0A2V8T159-F1
#
_cell.length_a   1.000
_cell.length_b   1.000
_cell.length_c   1.000
_cell.angle_alpha   90.00
_cell.angle_beta   90.00
_cell.angle_gamma   90.00
#
_symmetry.space_group_name_H-M   'P 1'
#
loop_
_entity.id
_entity.type
_entity.pdbx_description
1 polymer ?
#
loop_
_entity_poly.entity_id
_entity_poly.type
_entity_poly.pdbx_seq_one_letter_code
_entity_poly.pdbx_strand_id
1 'polypeptide(L)'
;MGGQWLQSILGSKYRIHYLKDVYYGSHIDSTMVALRPGLLLANPSRLNDDTLPEILKQWKVIYSPPMENTDRYDPDYLSKCIGSDWIDMNAFSINPNLVVVDRNQPTLIKTLEKEGLDVIPLKLRHSKLLGGGPHRVTLDVRRKGKLERYFD
;
A
#
# COMPACT_ATOMS: atom_id res chain seq x y z
N MET A 1 -6.36 -16.09 15.88
CA MET A 1 -6.75 -15.33 17.09
C MET A 1 -6.91 -13.83 16.82
N GLY A 2 -5.86 -13.08 16.43
CA GLY A 2 -5.96 -11.61 16.28
C GLY A 2 -7.09 -11.12 15.36
N GLY A 3 -7.18 -11.64 14.13
CA GLY A 3 -8.28 -11.25 13.23
C GLY A 3 -9.66 -11.73 13.68
N GLN A 4 -9.77 -12.87 14.38
CA GLN A 4 -11.05 -13.34 14.92
C GLN A 4 -11.56 -12.40 16.02
N TRP A 5 -10.66 -11.91 16.87
CA TRP A 5 -10.97 -10.88 17.85
C TRP A 5 -11.39 -9.57 17.18
N LEU A 6 -10.68 -9.12 16.13
CA LEU A 6 -11.10 -7.92 15.40
C LEU A 6 -12.49 -8.09 14.77
N GLN A 7 -12.80 -9.27 14.21
CA GLN A 7 -14.11 -9.58 13.64
C GLN A 7 -15.22 -9.54 14.68
N SER A 8 -14.96 -9.99 15.92
CA SER A 8 -15.97 -9.97 16.98
C SER A 8 -16.27 -8.54 17.44
N ILE A 9 -15.26 -7.67 17.50
CA ILE A 9 -15.45 -6.24 17.84
C ILE A 9 -16.19 -5.49 16.74
N LEU A 10 -15.88 -5.76 15.47
CA LEU A 10 -16.54 -5.09 14.33
C LEU A 10 -17.96 -5.60 14.03
N GLY A 11 -18.32 -6.78 14.56
CA GLY A 11 -19.64 -7.40 14.37
C GLY A 11 -19.93 -7.80 12.92
N SER A 12 -21.20 -7.98 12.57
CA SER A 12 -21.63 -8.39 11.22
C SER A 12 -21.62 -7.27 10.18
N LYS A 13 -21.39 -6.03 10.61
CA LYS A 13 -21.35 -4.84 9.74
C LYS A 13 -20.13 -4.82 8.83
N TYR A 14 -19.01 -5.40 9.28
CA TYR A 14 -17.77 -5.51 8.51
C TYR A 14 -17.38 -6.98 8.32
N ARG A 15 -16.66 -7.28 7.26
CA ARG A 15 -16.13 -8.60 6.95
C ARG A 15 -14.62 -8.54 6.86
N ILE A 16 -13.92 -9.36 7.65
CA ILE A 16 -12.46 -9.49 7.59
C ILE A 16 -12.11 -10.60 6.60
N HIS A 17 -11.36 -10.23 5.57
CA HIS A 17 -10.78 -11.15 4.60
C HIS A 17 -9.34 -11.45 5.00
N TYR A 18 -8.98 -12.73 5.05
CA TYR A 18 -7.65 -13.17 5.46
C TYR A 18 -6.79 -13.46 4.26
N LEU A 19 -5.62 -12.82 4.23
CA LEU A 19 -4.57 -13.11 3.27
C LEU A 19 -3.62 -14.14 3.89
N LYS A 20 -3.41 -15.29 3.24
CA LYS A 20 -2.52 -16.35 3.71
C LYS A 20 -1.34 -16.49 2.75
N ASP A 21 -0.15 -16.71 3.31
CA ASP A 21 1.05 -17.10 2.56
C ASP A 21 1.54 -16.10 1.50
N VAL A 22 1.16 -14.81 1.62
CA VAL A 22 1.57 -13.75 0.69
C VAL A 22 2.86 -13.05 1.12
N TYR A 23 3.02 -12.77 2.42
CA TYR A 23 4.18 -12.05 2.92
C TYR A 23 4.38 -12.30 4.41
N TYR A 24 5.61 -12.65 4.80
CA TYR A 24 5.99 -12.93 6.19
C TYR A 24 6.47 -11.69 6.97
N GLY A 25 6.45 -10.49 6.37
CA GLY A 25 6.78 -9.27 7.10
C GLY A 25 5.58 -8.65 7.81
N SER A 26 5.84 -7.55 8.53
CA SER A 26 4.96 -7.10 9.61
C SER A 26 3.62 -6.51 9.15
N HIS A 27 3.59 -5.69 8.08
CA HIS A 27 2.37 -4.97 7.68
C HIS A 27 2.06 -5.12 6.17
N ILE A 28 0.78 -5.00 5.83
CA ILE A 28 0.21 -5.23 4.48
C ILE A 28 0.36 -4.05 3.51
N ASP A 29 0.67 -2.86 4.01
CA ASP A 29 0.62 -1.57 3.31
C ASP A 29 1.82 -1.27 2.39
N SER A 30 2.77 -2.21 2.29
CA SER A 30 3.76 -2.27 1.20
C SER A 30 3.61 -3.57 0.37
N THR A 31 2.49 -4.27 0.55
CA THR A 31 2.08 -5.45 -0.22
C THR A 31 0.95 -5.07 -1.17
N MET A 32 -0.02 -4.31 -0.69
CA MET A 32 -1.09 -3.73 -1.51
C MET A 32 -1.55 -2.38 -0.95
N VAL A 33 -2.02 -1.50 -1.83
CA VAL A 33 -2.60 -0.20 -1.48
C VAL A 33 -3.91 -0.03 -2.24
N ALA A 34 -5.01 0.12 -1.51
CA ALA A 34 -6.31 0.49 -2.10
C ALA A 34 -6.28 1.99 -2.44
N LEU A 35 -6.24 2.32 -3.73
CA LEU A 35 -6.08 3.70 -4.20
C LEU A 35 -7.42 4.44 -4.24
N ARG A 36 -8.43 3.79 -4.83
CA ARG A 36 -9.83 4.24 -4.94
C ARG A 36 -10.74 3.03 -5.19
N PRO A 37 -12.08 3.16 -5.08
CA PRO A 37 -12.99 2.09 -5.48
C PRO A 37 -12.67 1.58 -6.89
N GLY A 38 -12.42 0.28 -7.02
CA GLY A 38 -12.11 -0.36 -8.30
C GLY A 38 -10.63 -0.37 -8.71
N LEU A 39 -9.71 0.22 -7.94
CA LEU A 39 -8.29 0.30 -8.30
C LEU A 39 -7.36 -0.03 -7.12
N LEU A 40 -6.51 -1.03 -7.32
CA LEU A 40 -5.53 -1.52 -6.34
C LEU A 40 -4.11 -1.42 -6.92
N LEU A 41 -3.15 -0.95 -6.11
CA LEU A 41 -1.72 -1.09 -6.38
C LEU A 41 -1.17 -2.30 -5.62
N ALA A 42 -0.57 -3.26 -6.31
CA ALA A 42 0.00 -4.48 -5.73
C ALA A 42 1.52 -4.52 -5.86
N ASN A 43 2.19 -5.15 -4.88
CA ASN A 43 3.61 -5.41 -4.90
C ASN A 43 3.89 -6.71 -5.68
N PRO A 44 4.55 -6.67 -6.85
CA PRO A 44 4.77 -7.85 -7.69
C PRO A 44 5.71 -8.90 -7.06
N SER A 45 6.52 -8.54 -6.06
CA SER A 45 7.36 -9.51 -5.34
C SER A 45 6.62 -10.28 -4.25
N ARG A 46 5.36 -9.92 -3.96
CA ARG A 46 4.57 -10.51 -2.86
C ARG A 46 3.24 -11.06 -3.36
N LEU A 47 2.62 -10.36 -4.31
CA LEU A 47 1.36 -10.74 -4.93
C LEU A 47 1.58 -10.99 -6.42
N ASN A 48 0.87 -11.99 -6.92
CA ASN A 48 0.70 -12.34 -8.31
C ASN A 48 -0.72 -12.88 -8.49
N ASP A 49 -1.09 -13.24 -9.72
CA ASP A 49 -2.46 -13.67 -10.03
C ASP A 49 -2.89 -14.95 -9.27
N ASP A 50 -1.93 -15.80 -8.89
CA ASP A 50 -2.17 -17.03 -8.12
C ASP A 50 -2.40 -16.75 -6.63
N THR A 51 -1.74 -15.73 -6.08
CA THR A 51 -1.75 -15.38 -4.64
C THR A 51 -2.69 -14.22 -4.31
N LEU A 52 -3.16 -13.49 -5.32
CA LEU A 52 -4.14 -12.42 -5.18
C LEU A 52 -5.51 -13.01 -4.76
N PRO A 53 -6.10 -12.54 -3.64
CA PRO A 53 -7.42 -12.96 -3.21
C PRO A 53 -8.48 -12.76 -4.28
N GLU A 54 -9.36 -13.74 -4.42
CA GLU A 54 -10.43 -13.72 -5.43
C GLU A 54 -11.30 -12.47 -5.34
N ILE A 55 -11.58 -11.98 -4.12
CA ILE A 55 -12.34 -10.74 -3.92
C ILE A 55 -11.67 -9.53 -4.58
N LEU A 56 -10.34 -9.46 -4.57
CA LEU A 56 -9.59 -8.33 -5.14
C LEU A 56 -9.49 -8.41 -6.66
N LYS A 57 -9.74 -9.58 -7.27
CA LYS A 57 -9.77 -9.75 -8.73
C LYS A 57 -10.95 -9.06 -9.41
N GLN A 58 -11.97 -8.65 -8.64
CA GLN A 58 -13.08 -7.83 -9.15
C GLN A 58 -12.64 -6.39 -9.51
N TRP A 59 -11.51 -5.94 -8.98
CA TRP A 59 -10.97 -4.60 -9.24
C TRP A 59 -9.84 -4.65 -10.25
N LYS A 60 -9.54 -3.49 -10.86
CA LYS A 60 -8.32 -3.33 -11.63
C LYS A 60 -7.12 -3.35 -10.68
N VAL A 61 -6.24 -4.33 -10.88
CA VAL A 61 -4.96 -4.42 -10.15
C VAL A 61 -3.85 -3.94 -11.06
N ILE A 62 -3.14 -2.90 -10.62
CA ILE A 62 -1.88 -2.48 -11.21
C ILE A 62 -0.73 -2.94 -10.32
N TYR A 63 0.32 -3.46 -10.93
CA TYR A 63 1.52 -3.86 -10.19
C TYR A 63 2.51 -2.71 -10.16
N SER A 64 3.05 -2.43 -8.97
CA SER A 64 4.05 -1.39 -8.77
C SER A 64 5.30 -1.71 -9.61
N PRO A 65 5.92 -0.72 -10.28
CA PRO A 65 7.27 -0.90 -10.80
C PRO A 65 8.25 -1.18 -9.64
N PRO A 66 9.45 -1.74 -9.93
CA PRO A 66 10.52 -1.83 -8.95
C PRO A 66 10.81 -0.47 -8.31
N MET A 67 11.09 -0.45 -7.01
CA MET A 67 11.45 0.78 -6.31
C MET A 67 12.79 1.29 -6.80
N GLU A 68 12.83 2.58 -7.10
CA GLU A 68 13.98 3.28 -7.63
C GLU A 68 14.86 3.82 -6.49
N ASN A 69 16.13 4.10 -6.83
CA ASN A 69 17.08 4.76 -5.94
C ASN A 69 17.38 3.93 -4.67
N THR A 70 17.26 2.60 -4.70
CA THR A 70 17.45 1.70 -3.54
C THR A 70 18.92 1.51 -3.16
N ASP A 71 19.83 1.74 -4.10
CA ASP A 71 21.29 1.67 -4.00
C ASP A 71 21.93 2.94 -3.39
N ARG A 72 21.14 3.96 -3.08
CA ARG A 72 21.58 5.24 -2.50
C ARG A 72 22.19 5.16 -1.10
N TYR A 73 22.13 4.00 -0.46
CA TYR A 73 22.47 3.82 0.94
C TYR A 73 23.74 2.99 1.07
N ASP A 74 24.65 3.44 1.92
CA ASP A 74 25.83 2.67 2.28
C ASP A 74 25.47 1.44 3.15
N PRO A 75 26.36 0.44 3.24
CA PRO A 75 26.11 -0.76 4.03
C PRO A 75 25.81 -0.52 5.52
N ASP A 76 26.41 0.49 6.15
CA ASP A 76 26.16 0.80 7.57
C ASP A 76 24.73 1.32 7.75
N TYR A 77 24.25 2.20 6.86
CA TYR A 77 22.87 2.65 6.87
C TYR A 77 21.88 1.50 6.66
N LEU A 78 22.15 0.63 5.68
CA LEU A 78 21.30 -0.51 5.36
C LEU A 78 21.20 -1.50 6.52
N SER A 79 22.29 -1.71 7.27
CA SER A 79 22.31 -2.60 8.43
C SER A 79 21.37 -2.17 9.56
N LYS A 80 21.00 -0.89 9.61
CA LYS A 80 20.11 -0.29 10.61
C LYS A 80 18.66 -0.18 10.15
N CYS A 81 18.39 -0.45 8.87
CA CYS A 81 17.07 -0.28 8.28
C CYS A 81 16.11 -1.41 8.66
N ILE A 82 14.89 -1.06 9.03
CA ILE A 82 13.81 -2.04 9.29
C ILE A 82 12.81 -2.15 8.13
N GLY A 83 12.84 -1.21 7.18
CA GLY A 83 11.99 -1.22 5.98
C GLY A 83 12.62 -2.01 4.83
N SER A 84 11.80 -2.75 4.10
CA SER A 84 12.20 -3.34 2.81
C SER A 84 12.36 -2.26 1.73
N ASP A 85 13.01 -2.58 0.60
CA ASP A 85 13.05 -1.70 -0.57
C ASP A 85 11.67 -1.22 -1.02
N TRP A 86 10.66 -2.09 -0.89
CA TRP A 86 9.26 -1.79 -1.19
C TRP A 86 8.59 -0.73 -0.29
N ILE A 87 9.27 -0.14 0.68
CA ILE A 87 8.66 0.88 1.54
C ILE A 87 8.23 2.12 0.76
N ASP A 88 8.92 2.46 -0.33
CA ASP A 88 8.66 3.67 -1.11
C ASP A 88 7.33 3.59 -1.90
N MET A 89 6.71 2.40 -2.02
CA MET A 89 5.37 2.24 -2.60
C MET A 89 4.22 2.54 -1.63
N ASN A 90 4.52 2.80 -0.35
CA ASN A 90 3.57 2.98 0.76
C ASN A 90 2.79 4.31 0.63
N ALA A 91 2.02 4.42 -0.44
CA ALA A 91 1.31 5.61 -0.88
C ALA A 91 0.12 5.94 0.03
N PHE A 92 -0.17 7.23 0.19
CA PHE A 92 -1.33 7.71 0.94
C PHE A 92 -2.36 8.34 0.02
N SER A 93 -3.50 7.69 -0.17
CA SER A 93 -4.64 8.24 -0.92
C SER A 93 -5.32 9.32 -0.07
N ILE A 94 -5.37 10.55 -0.56
CA ILE A 94 -6.07 11.68 0.09
C ILE A 94 -7.55 11.63 -0.25
N ASN A 95 -7.86 11.40 -1.53
CA ASN A 95 -9.21 11.26 -2.07
C ASN A 95 -9.16 10.36 -3.33
N PRO A 96 -10.29 10.00 -3.95
CA PRO A 96 -10.31 9.07 -5.08
C PRO A 96 -9.46 9.47 -6.29
N ASN A 97 -9.02 10.72 -6.39
CA ASN A 97 -8.23 11.24 -7.50
C ASN A 97 -6.82 11.69 -7.10
N LEU A 98 -6.47 11.75 -5.81
CA LEU A 98 -5.23 12.39 -5.34
C LEU A 98 -4.47 11.49 -4.37
N VAL A 99 -3.20 11.21 -4.69
CA VAL A 99 -2.33 10.32 -3.91
C VAL A 99 -0.96 10.95 -3.62
N VAL A 100 -0.43 10.69 -2.43
CA VAL A 100 0.93 11.08 -2.03
C VAL A 100 1.86 9.89 -2.16
N VAL A 101 3.01 10.08 -2.81
CA VAL A 101 4.06 9.06 -2.98
C VAL A 101 5.45 9.66 -2.75
N ASP A 102 6.47 8.81 -2.61
CA ASP A 102 7.85 9.30 -2.54
C ASP A 102 8.28 9.90 -3.89
N ARG A 103 8.82 11.13 -3.85
CA ARG A 103 9.23 11.90 -5.03
C ARG A 103 10.35 11.26 -5.84
N ASN A 104 11.08 10.31 -5.28
CA ASN A 104 12.18 9.62 -5.97
C ASN A 104 11.70 8.36 -6.71
N GLN A 105 10.38 8.18 -6.87
CA GLN A 105 9.77 7.06 -7.59
C GLN A 105 9.07 7.53 -8.89
N PRO A 106 9.79 8.14 -9.86
CA PRO A 106 9.18 8.73 -11.06
C PRO A 106 8.40 7.71 -11.90
N THR A 107 8.80 6.43 -11.92
CA THR A 107 8.06 5.39 -12.64
C THR A 107 6.75 5.05 -11.95
N LEU A 108 6.74 4.96 -10.61
CA LEU A 108 5.50 4.76 -9.85
C LEU A 108 4.55 5.95 -10.03
N ILE A 109 5.08 7.18 -9.97
CA ILE A 109 4.30 8.40 -10.22
C ILE A 109 3.62 8.33 -11.59
N LYS A 110 4.38 8.07 -12.67
CA LYS A 110 3.82 7.95 -14.03
C LYS A 110 2.81 6.82 -14.16
N THR A 111 3.01 5.70 -13.46
CA THR A 111 2.05 4.59 -13.45
C THR A 111 0.72 5.00 -12.83
N LEU A 112 0.75 5.76 -11.72
CA LEU A 112 -0.46 6.26 -11.07
C LEU A 112 -1.15 7.35 -11.91
N GLU A 113 -0.39 8.24 -12.54
CA GLU A 113 -0.92 9.27 -13.44
C GLU A 113 -1.64 8.66 -14.66
N LYS A 114 -1.11 7.56 -15.22
CA LYS A 114 -1.77 6.80 -16.30
C LYS A 114 -3.13 6.22 -15.90
N GLU A 115 -3.35 5.97 -14.62
CA GLU A 115 -4.64 5.55 -14.07
C GLU A 115 -5.58 6.74 -13.78
N GLY A 116 -5.16 7.96 -14.11
CA GLY A 116 -5.94 9.18 -13.88
C GLY A 116 -5.94 9.62 -12.42
N LEU A 117 -4.84 9.39 -11.70
CA LEU A 117 -4.61 9.95 -10.37
C LEU A 117 -3.68 11.17 -10.49
N ASP A 118 -4.06 12.26 -9.83
CA ASP A 118 -3.15 13.34 -9.47
C ASP A 118 -2.18 12.85 -8.39
N VAL A 119 -0.90 13.17 -8.54
CA VAL A 119 0.15 12.69 -7.63
C VAL A 119 0.85 13.86 -6.97
N ILE A 120 0.93 13.84 -5.64
CA ILE A 120 1.77 14.75 -4.85
C ILE A 120 3.08 14.04 -4.50
N PRO A 121 4.20 14.42 -5.14
CA PRO A 121 5.50 13.86 -4.80
C PRO A 121 6.09 14.53 -3.55
N LEU A 122 6.24 13.77 -2.46
CA LEU A 122 6.90 14.25 -1.22
C LEU A 122 8.12 13.40 -0.89
N LYS A 123 9.05 13.91 -0.06
CA LYS A 123 10.24 13.16 0.33
C LYS A 123 10.18 12.77 1.79
N LEU A 124 10.24 11.47 2.07
CA LEU A 124 10.51 10.93 3.40
C LEU A 124 11.88 10.26 3.38
N ARG A 125 12.93 11.02 3.67
CA ARG A 125 14.32 10.58 3.48
C ARG A 125 14.66 9.28 4.20
N HIS A 126 14.10 9.08 5.38
CA HIS A 126 14.43 7.97 6.27
C HIS A 126 13.36 6.86 6.29
N SER A 127 12.51 6.78 5.25
CA SER A 127 11.44 5.76 5.16
C SER A 127 11.97 4.35 5.34
N LYS A 128 13.10 4.01 4.68
CA LYS A 128 13.70 2.67 4.80
C LYS A 128 14.30 2.42 6.19
N LEU A 129 14.90 3.44 6.79
CA LEU A 129 15.48 3.35 8.13
C LEU A 129 14.40 3.11 9.19
N LEU A 130 13.32 3.89 9.14
CA LEU A 130 12.24 3.87 10.13
C LEU A 130 11.06 2.96 9.74
N GLY A 131 11.13 2.34 8.58
CA GLY A 131 10.09 1.46 8.06
C GLY A 131 8.74 2.14 7.82
N GLY A 132 8.71 3.41 7.40
CA GLY A 132 7.48 4.19 7.25
C GLY A 132 7.47 5.07 6.02
N GLY A 133 6.52 4.85 5.09
CA GLY A 133 6.24 5.78 4.00
C GLY A 133 5.02 6.68 4.30
N PRO A 134 4.52 7.42 3.30
CA PRO A 134 3.41 8.36 3.47
C PRO A 134 2.20 7.80 4.22
N HIS A 135 1.79 6.55 3.97
CA HIS A 135 0.67 5.95 4.69
C HIS A 135 0.99 5.67 6.16
N ARG A 136 2.13 5.03 6.46
CA ARG A 136 2.51 4.65 7.83
C ARG A 136 2.72 5.82 8.78
N VAL A 137 3.08 6.99 8.27
CA VAL A 137 3.28 8.21 9.09
C VAL A 137 1.98 8.98 9.34
N THR A 138 0.83 8.42 8.99
CA THR A 138 -0.49 9.05 9.11
C THR A 138 -1.52 8.14 9.76
N LEU A 139 -2.59 8.73 10.28
CA LEU A 139 -3.80 8.03 10.72
C LEU A 139 -5.02 8.87 10.31
N ASP A 140 -5.78 8.38 9.34
CA ASP A 140 -6.92 9.08 8.76
C ASP A 140 -8.19 8.90 9.62
N VAL A 141 -8.37 9.80 10.57
CA VAL A 141 -9.51 9.76 11.52
C VAL A 141 -10.86 10.18 10.91
N ARG A 142 -10.86 10.84 9.75
CA ARG A 142 -12.09 11.31 9.08
C ARG A 142 -11.89 11.47 7.57
N ARG A 143 -12.79 10.84 6.80
CA ARG A 143 -12.98 11.06 5.36
C ARG A 143 -14.45 11.37 5.07
N LYS A 144 -14.71 12.19 4.05
CA LYS A 144 -16.10 12.47 3.60
C LYS A 144 -16.62 11.27 2.81
N GLY A 145 -17.72 10.67 3.28
CA GLY A 145 -18.33 9.51 2.62
C GLY A 145 -19.39 8.84 3.47
N LYS A 146 -19.89 7.70 2.99
CA LYS A 146 -20.79 6.80 3.72
C LYS A 146 -20.18 5.39 3.73
N LEU A 147 -20.74 4.49 4.53
CA LEU A 147 -20.38 3.08 4.45
C LEU A 147 -20.98 2.47 3.19
N GLU A 148 -20.14 1.87 2.35
CA GLU A 148 -20.50 1.23 1.09
C GLU A 148 -19.85 -0.16 0.99
N ARG A 149 -20.38 -0.99 0.09
CA ARG A 149 -19.80 -2.29 -0.28
C ARG A 149 -19.27 -2.16 -1.71
N TYR A 150 -18.01 -2.53 -1.92
CA TYR A 150 -17.33 -2.41 -3.21
C TYR A 150 -16.95 -3.75 -3.86
N PHE A 151 -17.42 -4.84 -3.27
CA PHE A 151 -17.18 -6.21 -3.71
C PHE A 151 -18.45 -7.00 -3.49
N ASP A 152 -18.80 -7.86 -4.44
CA ASP A 152 -19.98 -8.74 -4.34
C ASP A 152 -19.74 -9.91 -3.36
#